data_AF-A0A6L7KGI4-F1
#
_entry.id   AF-A0A6L7KGI4-F1
#
_cell.length_a   1.000
_cell.length_b   1.000
_cell.length_c   1.000
_cell.angle_alpha   90.00
_cell.angle_beta   90.00
_cell.angle_gamma   90.00
#
_symmetry.space_group_name_H-M   'P 1'
#
loop_
_entity.id
_entity.type
_entity.pdbx_description
1 polymer ?
#
loop_
_entity_poly.entity_id
_entity_poly.type
_entity_poly.pdbx_seq_one_letter_code
_entity_poly.pdbx_strand_id
1 'polypeptide(L)' 'MAAPILMPTDTQILTLTQWLSPAFPVGSFAYSHGLEGAAGMGWVKDGAGLEAWLEDVLLHGAGRADSLLL' A
#
# COMPACT_ATOMS: atom_id res chain seq x y z
N MET A 1 28.40 -24.40 4.81
CA MET A 1 27.06 -25.01 4.64
C MET A 1 26.05 -23.88 4.65
N ALA A 2 25.29 -23.69 3.58
CA ALA A 2 24.24 -22.65 3.53
C ALA A 2 23.07 -23.05 4.44
N ALA A 3 22.55 -22.11 5.20
CA ALA A 3 21.36 -22.33 6.02
C ALA A 3 20.16 -22.69 5.12
N PRO A 4 19.29 -23.64 5.52
CA PRO A 4 18.13 -23.98 4.71
C PRO A 4 17.22 -22.75 4.55
N ILE A 5 16.71 -22.55 3.34
CA ILE A 5 15.66 -21.56 3.09
C ILE A 5 14.42 -22.04 3.85
N LEU A 6 14.07 -21.32 4.91
CA LEU A 6 12.81 -21.52 5.61
C LEU A 6 11.69 -21.07 4.67
N MET A 7 10.99 -22.01 4.06
CA MET A 7 9.72 -21.77 3.39
C MET A 7 8.62 -21.88 4.44
N PRO A 8 8.08 -20.77 4.96
CA PRO A 8 6.95 -20.83 5.89
C PRO A 8 5.75 -21.44 5.17
N THR A 9 5.39 -22.66 5.55
CA THR A 9 4.20 -23.38 5.06
C THR A 9 3.01 -23.25 6.01
N ASP A 10 3.12 -22.39 7.02
CA ASP A 10 2.00 -22.03 7.89
C ASP A 10 0.87 -21.43 7.05
N THR A 11 -0.32 -22.02 7.16
CA THR A 11 -1.46 -21.66 6.32
C THR A 11 -1.91 -20.22 6.54
N GLN A 12 -1.78 -19.68 7.76
CA GLN A 12 -2.14 -18.30 8.06
C GLN A 12 -1.20 -17.33 7.34
N ILE A 13 0.11 -17.62 7.36
CA ILE A 13 1.11 -16.82 6.64
C ILE A 13 0.87 -16.89 5.13
N LEU A 14 0.58 -18.07 4.59
CA LEU A 14 0.30 -18.25 3.17
C LEU A 14 -0.98 -17.49 2.75
N THR A 15 -2.04 -17.53 3.56
CA THR A 15 -3.28 -16.78 3.30
C THR A 15 -3.04 -15.28 3.33
N LEU A 16 -2.35 -14.75 4.35
CA LEU A 16 -2.03 -13.31 4.41
C LEU A 16 -1.17 -12.86 3.23
N THR A 17 -0.18 -13.67 2.83
CA THR A 17 0.68 -13.39 1.67
C THR A 17 -0.14 -13.33 0.38
N GLN A 18 -1.11 -14.24 0.23
CA GLN A 18 -2.01 -14.23 -0.91
C GLN A 18 -2.89 -12.98 -0.92
N TRP A 19 -3.51 -12.62 0.21
CA TRP A 19 -4.42 -11.47 0.31
C TRP A 19 -3.72 -10.12 0.11
N LEU A 20 -2.50 -9.96 0.64
CA LEU A 20 -1.74 -8.71 0.56
C LEU A 20 -0.86 -8.62 -0.70
N SER A 21 -0.95 -9.59 -1.61
CA SER A 21 -0.20 -9.58 -2.85
C SER A 21 -0.67 -8.45 -3.77
N PRO A 22 0.23 -7.66 -4.37
CA PRO A 22 -0.14 -6.69 -5.42
C PRO A 22 -0.82 -7.34 -6.64
N ALA A 23 -0.64 -8.65 -6.84
CA ALA A 23 -1.28 -9.43 -7.90
C ALA A 23 -2.67 -9.96 -7.51
N PHE A 24 -3.19 -9.67 -6.31
CA PHE A 24 -4.52 -10.07 -5.90
C PHE A 24 -5.58 -9.41 -6.82
N PRO A 25 -6.53 -10.17 -7.39
CA PRO A 25 -7.31 -9.73 -8.56
C PRO A 25 -8.51 -8.85 -8.20
N VAL A 26 -8.29 -7.81 -7.39
CA VAL A 26 -9.32 -6.83 -6.99
C VAL A 26 -9.13 -5.46 -7.65
N GLY A 27 -8.04 -5.28 -8.40
CA GLY A 27 -7.65 -3.99 -8.97
C GLY A 27 -6.92 -3.14 -7.93
N SER A 28 -5.58 -3.15 -8.00
CA SER A 28 -4.67 -2.55 -7.01
C SER A 28 -4.53 -1.02 -7.15
N PHE A 29 -5.65 -0.30 -7.27
CA PHE A 29 -5.70 1.16 -7.42
C PHE A 29 -6.42 1.87 -6.28
N ALA A 30 -6.86 1.12 -5.25
CA ALA A 30 -7.33 1.74 -4.02
C ALA A 30 -6.26 2.71 -3.50
N TYR A 31 -6.70 3.88 -3.03
CA TYR A 31 -5.86 4.97 -2.53
C TYR A 31 -5.04 5.76 -3.56
N SER A 32 -5.12 5.50 -4.88
CA SER A 32 -4.41 6.31 -5.89
C SER A 32 -5.06 7.67 -6.19
N HIS A 33 -6.24 7.93 -5.62
CA HIS A 33 -7.06 9.11 -5.88
C HIS A 33 -6.28 10.41 -5.78
N GLY A 34 -6.36 11.25 -6.83
CA GLY A 34 -5.80 12.59 -6.79
C GLY A 34 -4.27 12.66 -6.86
N LEU A 35 -3.55 11.54 -6.91
CA LEU A 35 -2.09 11.53 -7.06
C LEU A 35 -1.67 12.15 -8.40
N GLU A 36 -2.36 11.83 -9.50
CA GLU A 36 -2.10 12.45 -10.80
C GLU A 36 -2.34 13.96 -10.78
N GLY A 37 -3.36 14.40 -10.04
CA GLY A 37 -3.65 15.83 -9.86
C GLY A 37 -2.58 16.53 -9.03
N ALA A 38 -2.16 15.92 -7.91
CA ALA A 38 -1.09 16.44 -7.06
C ALA A 38 0.24 16.55 -7.81
N ALA A 39 0.55 15.58 -8.68
CA ALA A 39 1.69 15.65 -9.58
C ALA A 39 1.54 16.78 -10.62
N GLY A 40 0.37 16.88 -11.26
CA GLY A 40 0.07 17.94 -12.24
C GLY A 40 0.15 19.36 -11.68
N MET A 41 -0.14 19.54 -10.39
CA MET A 41 -0.01 20.82 -9.67
C MET A 41 1.39 21.06 -9.09
N GLY A 42 2.31 20.10 -9.23
CA GLY A 42 3.67 20.20 -8.70
C GLY A 42 3.79 19.99 -7.19
N TRP A 43 2.75 19.46 -6.53
CA TRP A 43 2.78 19.12 -5.10
C TRP A 43 3.59 17.83 -4.85
N VAL A 44 3.51 16.87 -5.78
CA VAL A 44 4.32 15.64 -5.76
C VAL A 44 5.27 15.67 -6.96
N LYS A 45 6.54 16.01 -6.71
CA LYS A 45 7.58 16.12 -7.75
C LYS A 45 8.81 15.25 -7.50
N ASP A 46 8.91 14.70 -6.30
CA ASP A 46 10.02 13.90 -5.80
C ASP A 46 9.53 12.94 -4.71
N GLY A 47 10.44 12.12 -4.20
CA GLY A 47 10.12 11.13 -3.16
C GLY A 47 9.61 11.76 -1.86
N ALA A 48 10.13 12.92 -1.47
CA ALA A 48 9.70 13.60 -0.24
C ALA A 48 8.27 14.15 -0.36
N GLY A 49 7.93 14.72 -1.52
CA GLY A 49 6.56 15.14 -1.81
C GLY A 49 5.59 13.96 -1.85
N LEU A 50 6.02 12.82 -2.38
CA LEU A 50 5.20 11.60 -2.38
C LEU A 50 4.99 11.07 -0.95
N GLU A 51 6.03 11.05 -0.12
CA GLU A 51 5.94 10.65 1.28
C GLU A 51 4.96 11.52 2.06
N ALA A 52 5.08 12.84 1.96
CA ALA A 52 4.14 13.77 2.59
C ALA A 52 2.69 13.56 2.12
N TRP A 53 2.49 13.32 0.81
CA TRP A 53 1.17 13.02 0.27
C TRP A 53 0.61 11.69 0.81
N LEU A 54 1.44 10.65 0.95
CA LEU A 54 1.05 9.37 1.54
C LEU A 54 0.67 9.53 3.01
N GLU A 55 1.42 10.32 3.78
CA GLU A 55 1.07 10.63 5.18
C GLU A 55 -0.32 11.25 5.29
N ASP A 56 -0.66 12.21 4.42
CA ASP A 56 -1.99 12.80 4.40
C ASP A 56 -3.09 11.78 4.07
N VAL A 57 -2.86 10.90 3.08
CA VAL A 57 -3.80 9.82 2.75
C VAL A 57 -4.03 8.88 3.93
N LEU A 58 -2.96 8.54 4.66
CA LEU A 58 -3.01 7.61 5.80
C LEU A 58 -3.62 8.23 7.06
N LEU A 59 -3.28 9.48 7.37
CA LEU A 59 -3.62 10.12 8.65
C LEU A 59 -4.88 10.97 8.59
N HIS A 60 -5.25 11.45 7.41
CA HIS A 60 -6.35 12.40 7.20
C HIS A 60 -7.34 11.98 6.10
N GLY A 61 -6.95 11.05 5.22
CA GLY A 61 -7.70 10.65 4.04
C GLY A 61 -8.33 9.26 4.10
N ALA A 62 -8.38 8.61 2.93
CA ALA A 62 -9.04 7.32 2.75
C ALA A 62 -8.41 6.19 3.57
N GLY A 63 -7.09 6.21 3.82
CA GLY A 63 -6.44 5.21 4.67
C GLY A 63 -6.96 5.25 6.10
N ARG A 64 -7.19 6.46 6.64
CA ARG A 64 -7.84 6.64 7.95
C ARG A 64 -9.29 6.18 7.93
N ALA A 65 -10.06 6.56 6.91
CA ALA A 65 -11.47 6.19 6.81
C ALA A 65 -11.64 4.66 6.85
N ASP A 66 -10.83 3.93 6.10
CA ASP A 66 -10.87 2.47 6.07
C ASP A 66 -10.48 1.86 7.41
N SER A 67 -9.45 2.40 8.10
CA SER A 67 -9.08 1.94 9.44
C SER A 67 -10.16 2.12 10.51
N LEU A 68 -11.11 3.03 10.27
CA LEU A 68 -12.20 3.32 11.20
C LEU A 68 -13.49 2.54 10.88
N LEU A 69 -13.70 2.17 9.62
CA LEU A 69 -14.99 1.70 9.11
C LEU A 69 -15.00 0.25 8.63
N LEU A 70 -13.82 -0.38 8.44
CA LEU A 70 -13.66 -1.79 8.05
C LEU A 70 -13.21 -2.64 9.23
#